data_AF-A0A3M7PSL9-F1
#
_entry.id   AF-A0A3M7PSL9-F1
#
_cell.length_a   1.000
_cell.length_b   1.000
_cell.length_c   1.000
_cell.angle_alpha   90.00
_cell.angle_beta   90.00
_cell.angle_gamma   90.00
#
_symmetry.space_group_name_H-M   'P 1'
#
loop_
_entity.id
_entity.type
_entity.pdbx_description
1 polymer ?
#
loop_
_entity_poly.entity_id
_entity_poly.type
_entity_poly.pdbx_seq_one_letter_code
_entity_poly.pdbx_strand_id
1 'polypeptide(L)'
;MAFFFKLQPNKKWIQGKWFHKHEDLRIDCGVHPSITRYKSCLPNVYPNKTFYFFTFLRNPLKRFISEWKQLVRGAPWIHKTDKNTCLFKNYKKCFNNSHLWQPSLEEFLSCKYNLAINRQTWMLSDRSYECDKKSDLELLAEAKNNLKKLAFFGLTEYQFYSQKLFEEIFEKKLYFITDLQNNNHSFADSFFNEFNTDKTKKEQNSIYKKYNNLYYIAFIKGPESSKTHKIKCKSSAFMKFN
;
A
#
# COMPACT_ATOMS: atom_id res chain seq x y z
N MET A 1 3.56 2.42 0.80
CA MET A 1 2.63 3.11 -0.11
C MET A 1 2.20 2.05 -1.11
N ALA A 2 0.90 1.77 -1.26
CA ALA A 2 0.42 0.83 -2.25
C ALA A 2 0.40 1.56 -3.59
N PHE A 3 1.28 1.16 -4.50
CA PHE A 3 1.32 1.67 -5.87
C PHE A 3 0.46 0.75 -6.73
N PHE A 4 -0.34 1.27 -7.64
CA PHE A 4 -1.03 0.44 -8.62
C PHE A 4 -0.53 0.78 -10.00
N PHE A 5 -0.29 -0.25 -10.79
CA PHE A 5 0.32 -0.13 -12.10
C PHE A 5 -0.47 -0.99 -13.09
N LYS A 6 -0.54 -0.50 -14.33
CA LYS A 6 -1.24 -1.13 -15.47
C LYS A 6 -0.25 -1.93 -16.32
N LEU A 7 -0.65 -3.10 -16.77
CA LEU A 7 0.01 -3.84 -17.87
C LEU A 7 -1.01 -4.17 -18.96
N GLN A 8 -0.57 -4.27 -20.22
CA GLN A 8 -1.37 -4.79 -21.33
C GLN A 8 -0.56 -5.85 -22.09
N PRO A 9 -0.83 -7.14 -21.88
CA PRO A 9 -0.24 -8.18 -22.70
C PRO A 9 -0.98 -8.27 -24.04
N ASN A 10 -0.22 -8.25 -25.13
CA ASN A 10 -0.62 -8.68 -26.48
C ASN A 10 -1.66 -7.86 -27.29
N LYS A 11 -1.38 -6.58 -27.59
CA LYS A 11 -1.80 -6.01 -28.88
C LYS A 11 -0.69 -5.12 -29.44
N LYS A 12 -0.48 -5.21 -30.77
CA LYS A 12 0.43 -4.38 -31.59
C LYS A 12 0.56 -2.96 -31.04
N TRP A 13 1.75 -2.37 -31.23
CA TRP A 13 2.17 -0.99 -31.01
C TRP A 13 1.19 0.07 -31.56
N ILE A 14 -0.03 0.11 -31.05
CA ILE A 14 -1.06 1.06 -31.42
C ILE A 14 -0.96 2.19 -30.40
N GLN A 15 -0.44 3.33 -30.86
CA GLN A 15 -0.45 4.66 -30.24
C GLN A 15 -1.13 4.71 -28.85
N GLY A 16 -0.35 4.48 -27.79
CA GLY A 16 -0.86 4.55 -26.43
C GLY A 16 0.12 4.01 -25.39
N LYS A 17 0.04 4.53 -24.16
CA LYS A 17 0.88 4.10 -23.04
C LYS A 17 0.37 2.74 -22.49
N TRP A 18 1.23 1.73 -22.48
CA TRP A 18 0.91 0.39 -21.96
C TRP A 18 1.10 0.27 -20.44
N PHE A 19 1.90 1.18 -19.85
CA PHE A 19 2.18 1.27 -18.42
C PHE A 19 1.79 2.64 -17.88
N HIS A 20 0.95 2.68 -16.85
CA HIS A 20 0.62 3.92 -16.16
C HIS A 20 1.12 3.82 -14.73
N LYS A 21 1.99 4.73 -14.34
CA LYS A 21 2.36 4.97 -12.95
C LYS A 21 1.37 5.93 -12.32
N HIS A 22 1.44 6.04 -11.00
CA HIS A 22 0.56 6.90 -10.21
C HIS A 22 0.48 8.34 -10.76
N GLU A 23 1.61 8.93 -11.16
CA GLU A 23 1.61 10.32 -11.64
C GLU A 23 0.81 10.51 -12.93
N ASP A 24 0.76 9.49 -13.79
CA ASP A 24 0.04 9.53 -15.07
C ASP A 24 -1.47 9.59 -14.86
N LEU A 25 -1.96 8.99 -13.77
CA LEU A 25 -3.39 8.84 -13.48
C LEU A 25 -3.88 9.81 -12.40
N ARG A 26 -2.99 10.71 -11.95
CA ARG A 26 -3.26 11.63 -10.85
C ARG A 26 -4.38 12.61 -11.20
N ILE A 27 -4.36 13.13 -12.43
CA ILE A 27 -5.36 14.08 -12.93
C ILE A 27 -6.70 13.37 -13.11
N ASP A 28 -6.68 12.18 -13.69
CA ASP A 28 -7.90 11.47 -14.08
C ASP A 28 -8.59 10.78 -12.89
N CYS A 29 -7.82 10.08 -12.04
CA CYS A 29 -8.36 9.22 -10.99
C CYS A 29 -8.11 9.70 -9.56
N GLY A 30 -7.32 10.77 -9.39
CA GLY A 30 -6.99 11.38 -8.10
C GLY A 30 -5.62 10.95 -7.55
N VAL A 31 -5.25 11.50 -6.39
CA VAL A 31 -3.95 11.24 -5.77
C VAL A 31 -4.01 9.98 -4.90
N HIS A 32 -3.17 9.00 -5.22
CA HIS A 32 -3.06 7.70 -4.52
C HIS A 32 -4.42 7.01 -4.39
N PRO A 33 -5.15 6.82 -5.49
CA PRO A 33 -6.47 6.24 -5.42
C PRO A 33 -6.40 4.78 -4.98
N SER A 34 -7.42 4.34 -4.25
CA SER A 34 -7.59 2.94 -3.87
C SER A 34 -7.83 2.05 -5.10
N ILE A 35 -7.69 0.74 -4.95
CA ILE A 35 -7.99 -0.22 -6.03
C ILE A 35 -9.42 -0.06 -6.55
N THR A 36 -10.37 0.21 -5.65
CA THR A 36 -11.78 0.42 -5.99
C THR A 36 -11.97 1.68 -6.83
N ARG A 37 -11.26 2.77 -6.47
CA ARG A 37 -11.28 4.00 -7.25
C ARG A 37 -10.64 3.83 -8.63
N TYR A 38 -9.56 3.07 -8.72
CA TYR A 38 -8.98 2.73 -10.03
C TYR A 38 -9.97 1.92 -10.87
N LYS A 39 -10.60 0.89 -10.31
CA LYS A 39 -11.59 0.05 -11.01
C LYS A 39 -12.81 0.85 -11.48
N SER A 40 -13.25 1.86 -10.71
CA SER A 40 -14.38 2.71 -11.11
C SER A 40 -14.00 3.82 -12.09
N CYS A 41 -12.77 4.34 -12.00
CA CYS A 41 -12.31 5.47 -12.82
C CYS A 41 -11.82 5.04 -14.21
N LEU A 42 -10.96 4.03 -14.27
CA LEU A 42 -10.23 3.67 -15.48
C LEU A 42 -11.11 3.25 -16.66
N PRO A 43 -12.23 2.54 -16.50
CA PRO A 43 -13.11 2.22 -17.61
C PRO A 43 -13.71 3.47 -18.29
N ASN A 44 -13.90 4.57 -17.55
CA ASN A 44 -14.42 5.82 -18.08
C ASN A 44 -13.35 6.61 -18.83
N VAL A 45 -12.10 6.58 -18.33
CA VAL A 45 -10.97 7.30 -18.91
C VAL A 45 -10.43 6.56 -20.14
N TYR A 46 -10.37 5.23 -20.10
CA TYR A 46 -9.89 4.38 -21.19
C TYR A 46 -10.91 3.26 -21.47
N PRO A 47 -11.99 3.57 -22.19
CA PRO A 47 -13.02 2.59 -22.53
C PRO A 47 -12.45 1.44 -23.37
N ASN A 48 -13.05 0.26 -23.25
CA ASN A 48 -12.70 -0.95 -24.01
C ASN A 48 -11.25 -1.44 -23.80
N LYS A 49 -10.64 -1.13 -22.65
CA LYS A 49 -9.31 -1.63 -22.27
C LYS A 49 -9.40 -2.62 -21.11
N THR A 50 -8.58 -3.66 -21.19
CA THR A 50 -8.32 -4.56 -20.07
C THR A 50 -7.21 -3.98 -19.18
N PHE A 51 -7.37 -4.06 -17.87
CA PHE A 51 -6.42 -3.57 -16.89
C PHE A 51 -5.93 -4.71 -16.00
N TYR A 52 -4.62 -4.83 -15.88
CA TYR A 52 -3.96 -5.72 -14.93
C TYR A 52 -3.37 -4.84 -13.83
N PHE A 53 -3.85 -5.02 -12.62
CA PHE A 53 -3.40 -4.26 -11.46
C PHE A 53 -2.33 -5.04 -10.72
N PHE A 54 -1.29 -4.36 -10.27
CA PHE A 54 -0.35 -4.93 -9.32
C PHE A 54 0.05 -3.92 -8.26
N THR A 55 0.55 -4.37 -7.10
CA THR A 55 0.94 -3.45 -6.02
C THR A 55 2.20 -3.84 -5.25
N PHE A 56 2.69 -2.95 -4.40
CA PHE A 56 3.74 -3.24 -3.44
C PHE A 56 3.25 -3.03 -2.02
N LEU A 57 3.45 -4.04 -1.18
CA LEU A 57 3.20 -3.96 0.25
C LEU A 57 4.52 -3.73 1.00
N ARG A 58 4.37 -3.25 2.22
CA ARG A 58 5.48 -3.04 3.15
C ARG A 58 5.04 -3.48 4.54
N ASN A 59 6.00 -3.90 5.36
CA ASN A 59 5.82 -4.11 6.78
C ASN A 59 5.00 -2.95 7.38
N PRO A 60 3.84 -3.25 8.00
CA PRO A 60 2.90 -2.22 8.44
C PRO A 60 3.54 -1.15 9.35
N LEU A 61 4.47 -1.58 10.21
CA LEU A 61 5.17 -0.73 11.16
C LEU A 61 6.18 0.20 10.50
N LYS A 62 7.08 -0.35 9.68
CA LYS A 62 8.03 0.49 8.91
C LYS A 62 7.29 1.45 7.98
N ARG A 63 6.19 1.02 7.38
CA ARG A 63 5.34 1.87 6.54
C ARG A 63 4.67 3.00 7.33
N PHE A 64 4.14 2.71 8.52
CA PHE A 64 3.50 3.72 9.37
C PHE A 64 4.49 4.80 9.83
N ILE A 65 5.66 4.39 10.33
CA ILE A 65 6.71 5.33 10.74
C ILE A 65 7.23 6.14 9.55
N SER A 66 7.40 5.51 8.39
CA SER A 66 7.82 6.21 7.17
C SER A 66 6.80 7.28 6.76
N GLU A 67 5.51 7.03 6.93
CA GLU A 67 4.43 7.99 6.63
C GLU A 67 4.42 9.16 7.63
N TRP A 68 4.59 8.88 8.91
CA TRP A 68 4.76 9.92 9.94
C TRP A 68 5.98 10.81 9.66
N LYS A 69 7.15 10.22 9.39
CA LYS A 69 8.38 10.97 9.05
C LYS A 69 8.21 11.81 7.77
N GLN A 70 7.46 11.32 6.78
CA GLN A 70 7.15 12.11 5.58
C GLN A 70 6.25 13.32 5.91
N LEU A 71 5.22 13.12 6.72
CA LEU A 71 4.32 14.19 7.14
C LEU A 71 5.06 15.30 7.89
N VAL A 72 5.89 14.93 8.88
CA VAL A 72 6.69 15.89 9.67
C VAL A 72 7.65 16.70 8.80
N ARG A 73 8.13 16.14 7.68
CA ARG A 73 8.98 16.83 6.70
C ARG A 73 8.22 17.69 5.71
N GLY A 74 6.92 17.91 5.91
CA GLY A 74 6.12 18.81 5.09
C GLY A 74 5.57 18.18 3.82
N ALA A 75 5.38 16.85 3.77
CA ALA A 75 4.62 16.20 2.70
C ALA A 75 3.15 16.00 3.13
N PRO A 76 2.26 16.98 2.91
CA PRO A 76 0.86 16.82 3.27
C PRO A 76 0.20 15.77 2.40
N TRP A 77 -0.62 14.92 3.02
CA TRP A 77 -1.53 13.99 2.33
C TRP A 77 -2.67 14.70 1.59
N ILE A 78 -2.83 16.01 1.78
CA ILE A 78 -3.96 16.78 1.31
C ILE A 78 -3.72 17.26 -0.11
N HIS A 79 -4.39 16.66 -1.07
CA HIS A 79 -4.50 17.24 -2.41
C HIS A 79 -5.77 18.10 -2.54
N LYS A 80 -5.72 19.14 -3.39
CA LYS A 80 -6.86 20.05 -3.62
C LYS A 80 -8.13 19.32 -4.08
N THR A 81 -7.98 18.18 -4.75
CA THR A 81 -9.05 17.35 -5.30
C THR A 81 -9.81 16.53 -4.26
N ASP A 82 -9.23 16.28 -3.08
CA ASP A 82 -9.81 15.35 -2.11
C ASP A 82 -10.70 16.06 -1.08
N LYS A 83 -10.86 17.38 -1.23
CA LYS A 83 -11.41 18.29 -0.22
C LYS A 83 -12.85 18.01 0.22
N ASN A 84 -13.64 17.32 -0.62
CA ASN A 84 -15.06 17.10 -0.39
C ASN A 84 -15.41 15.68 0.05
N THR A 85 -14.44 14.76 0.11
CA THR A 85 -14.71 13.38 0.55
C THR A 85 -14.98 13.31 2.05
N CYS A 86 -15.86 12.40 2.48
CA CYS A 86 -16.13 12.21 3.91
C CYS A 86 -14.84 11.81 4.67
N LEU A 87 -14.04 10.93 4.06
CA LEU A 87 -12.74 10.51 4.58
C LEU A 87 -11.83 11.71 4.89
N PHE A 88 -11.76 12.67 3.97
CA PHE A 88 -10.96 13.87 4.12
C PHE A 88 -11.50 14.83 5.18
N LYS A 89 -12.83 15.03 5.24
CA LYS A 89 -13.48 15.83 6.28
C LYS A 89 -13.16 15.30 7.69
N ASN A 90 -13.06 13.98 7.84
CA ASN A 90 -12.66 13.35 9.10
C ASN A 90 -11.15 13.47 9.37
N TYR A 91 -10.30 13.21 8.37
CA TYR A 91 -8.84 13.34 8.54
C TYR A 91 -8.40 14.75 8.94
N LYS A 92 -9.09 15.79 8.44
CA LYS A 92 -8.90 17.20 8.83
C LYS A 92 -8.97 17.46 10.34
N LYS A 93 -9.72 16.64 11.06
CA LYS A 93 -9.84 16.73 12.52
C LYS A 93 -8.54 16.34 13.24
N CYS A 94 -7.63 15.57 12.60
CA CYS A 94 -6.34 15.23 13.21
C CYS A 94 -5.39 16.43 13.37
N PHE A 95 -5.59 17.47 12.56
CA PHE A 95 -4.65 18.58 12.48
C PHE A 95 -5.29 19.94 12.74
N ASN A 96 -6.49 19.98 13.36
CA ASN A 96 -7.23 21.21 13.66
C ASN A 96 -7.34 22.15 12.44
N ASN A 97 -7.50 21.59 11.24
CA ASN A 97 -7.50 22.31 9.96
C ASN A 97 -6.19 23.07 9.61
N SER A 98 -5.08 22.86 10.33
CA SER A 98 -3.76 23.38 9.97
C SER A 98 -3.14 22.61 8.81
N HIS A 99 -2.70 23.33 7.78
CA HIS A 99 -1.96 22.75 6.64
C HIS A 99 -0.51 22.37 6.98
N LEU A 100 0.00 22.78 8.14
CA LEU A 100 1.40 22.61 8.58
C LEU A 100 1.53 21.60 9.72
N TRP A 101 0.72 20.55 9.70
CA TRP A 101 0.72 19.55 10.76
C TRP A 101 2.03 18.77 10.84
N GLN A 102 2.78 18.98 11.93
CA GLN A 102 4.01 18.25 12.26
C GLN A 102 3.84 17.56 13.63
N PRO A 103 2.99 16.52 13.73
CA PRO A 103 2.70 15.89 15.00
C PRO A 103 3.91 15.14 15.54
N SER A 104 4.03 15.10 16.86
CA SER A 104 4.78 14.03 17.54
C SER A 104 4.22 12.66 17.14
N LEU A 105 5.02 11.61 17.32
CA LEU A 105 4.56 10.25 17.01
C LEU A 105 3.34 9.84 17.86
N GLU A 106 3.24 10.35 19.09
CA GLU A 106 2.10 10.10 19.96
C GLU A 106 0.82 10.78 19.47
N GLU A 107 0.89 12.05 19.08
CA GLU A 107 -0.25 12.77 18.48
C GLU A 107 -0.69 12.13 17.15
N PHE A 108 0.28 11.66 16.36
CA PHE A 108 -0.02 10.95 15.13
C PHE A 108 -0.79 9.65 15.40
N LEU A 109 -0.44 8.92 16.47
CA LEU A 109 -1.13 7.69 16.87
C LEU A 109 -2.48 7.92 17.54
N SER A 110 -2.62 9.00 18.31
CA SER A 110 -3.81 9.28 19.10
C SER A 110 -4.99 9.74 18.23
N CYS A 111 -4.73 10.26 17.03
CA CYS A 111 -5.83 10.64 16.14
C CYS A 111 -6.60 9.43 15.59
N LYS A 112 -7.85 9.30 16.02
CA LYS A 112 -8.82 8.29 15.52
C LYS A 112 -9.04 8.34 14.01
N TYR A 113 -8.88 9.50 13.38
CA TYR A 113 -9.11 9.69 11.94
C TYR A 113 -7.83 9.59 11.10
N ASN A 114 -6.71 9.15 11.67
CA ASN A 114 -5.44 9.07 10.96
C ASN A 114 -5.49 8.03 9.83
N LEU A 115 -5.40 8.49 8.58
CA LEU A 115 -5.43 7.65 7.37
C LEU A 115 -4.20 6.75 7.22
N ALA A 116 -3.14 6.99 7.98
CA ALA A 116 -2.01 6.08 8.04
C ALA A 116 -2.39 4.78 8.74
N ILE A 117 -3.39 4.77 9.64
CA ILE A 117 -3.82 3.54 10.32
C ILE A 117 -4.53 2.64 9.31
N ASN A 118 -4.15 1.36 9.25
CA ASN A 118 -4.71 0.37 8.31
C ASN A 118 -4.71 0.79 6.83
N ARG A 119 -3.81 1.70 6.44
CA ARG A 119 -3.78 2.28 5.08
C ARG A 119 -3.77 1.25 3.95
N GLN A 120 -2.92 0.22 4.07
CA GLN A 120 -2.79 -0.81 3.03
C GLN A 120 -4.10 -1.57 2.84
N THR A 121 -4.80 -1.88 3.93
CA THR A 121 -6.14 -2.49 3.91
C THR A 121 -7.12 -1.59 3.23
N TRP A 122 -7.21 -0.35 3.68
CA TRP A 122 -8.14 0.64 3.15
C TRP A 122 -7.98 0.85 1.64
N MET A 123 -6.73 0.94 1.17
CA MET A 123 -6.43 1.11 -0.25
C MET A 123 -6.73 -0.14 -1.08
N LEU A 124 -6.87 -1.32 -0.46
CA LEU A 124 -7.14 -2.60 -1.11
C LEU A 124 -8.58 -3.11 -0.89
N SER A 125 -9.30 -2.60 0.10
CA SER A 125 -10.70 -2.95 0.39
C SER A 125 -11.66 -2.26 -0.58
N ASP A 126 -12.89 -2.76 -0.68
CA ASP A 126 -13.96 -2.15 -1.48
C ASP A 126 -14.67 -1.02 -0.72
N ARG A 127 -13.87 -0.18 -0.07
CA ARG A 127 -14.35 0.95 0.70
C ARG A 127 -14.54 2.16 -0.20
N SER A 128 -15.74 2.72 -0.17
CA SER A 128 -16.04 4.02 -0.75
C SER A 128 -15.40 5.15 0.08
N TYR A 129 -15.17 6.30 -0.54
CA TYR A 129 -14.71 7.51 0.17
C TYR A 129 -15.79 8.15 1.05
N GLU A 130 -16.99 7.56 1.11
CA GLU A 130 -18.18 8.08 1.80
C GLU A 130 -18.28 7.67 3.27
N CYS A 131 -17.15 7.29 3.88
CA CYS A 131 -17.10 6.82 5.27
C CYS A 131 -17.99 5.59 5.54
N ASP A 132 -17.89 4.57 4.69
CA ASP A 132 -18.56 3.28 4.92
C ASP A 132 -18.40 2.81 6.36
N LYS A 133 -19.49 2.31 6.96
CA LYS A 133 -19.53 1.79 8.34
C LYS A 133 -18.99 0.36 8.47
N LYS A 134 -18.15 -0.09 7.52
CA LYS A 134 -17.54 -1.42 7.57
C LYS A 134 -16.60 -1.54 8.76
N SER A 135 -16.66 -2.67 9.45
CA SER A 135 -15.73 -3.06 10.50
C SER A 135 -14.34 -3.33 9.93
N ASP A 136 -13.31 -3.27 10.79
CA ASP A 136 -11.93 -3.56 10.39
C ASP A 136 -11.75 -4.99 9.85
N LEU A 137 -12.55 -5.95 10.35
CA LEU A 137 -12.52 -7.34 9.90
C LEU A 137 -13.12 -7.50 8.49
N GLU A 138 -14.21 -6.81 8.19
CA GLU A 138 -14.79 -6.79 6.85
C GLU A 138 -13.83 -6.16 5.85
N LEU A 139 -13.23 -5.02 6.19
CA LEU A 139 -12.22 -4.37 5.35
C LEU A 139 -11.01 -5.27 5.13
N LEU A 140 -10.55 -5.98 6.16
CA LEU A 140 -9.47 -6.97 6.04
C LEU A 140 -9.83 -8.09 5.06
N ALA A 141 -11.03 -8.65 5.18
CA ALA A 141 -11.49 -9.73 4.31
C ALA A 141 -11.56 -9.29 2.85
N GLU A 142 -12.14 -8.11 2.58
CA GLU A 142 -12.20 -7.51 1.25
C GLU A 142 -10.82 -7.25 0.68
N ALA A 143 -9.94 -6.65 1.49
CA ALA A 143 -8.61 -6.28 1.05
C ALA A 143 -7.77 -7.54 0.71
N LYS A 144 -7.90 -8.62 1.48
CA LYS A 144 -7.33 -9.94 1.15
C LYS A 144 -7.89 -10.51 -0.15
N ASN A 145 -9.21 -10.43 -0.35
CA ASN A 145 -9.86 -10.93 -1.56
C ASN A 145 -9.40 -10.16 -2.81
N ASN A 146 -9.30 -8.84 -2.71
CA ASN A 146 -8.83 -7.99 -3.80
C ASN A 146 -7.34 -8.18 -4.10
N LEU A 147 -6.50 -8.35 -3.07
CA LEU A 147 -5.08 -8.62 -3.26
C LEU A 147 -4.85 -9.91 -4.06
N LYS A 148 -5.62 -10.97 -3.80
CA LYS A 148 -5.57 -12.25 -4.54
C LYS A 148 -5.95 -12.11 -6.02
N LYS A 149 -6.74 -11.10 -6.37
CA LYS A 149 -7.22 -10.82 -7.73
C LYS A 149 -6.29 -9.90 -8.51
N LEU A 150 -5.26 -9.35 -7.87
CA LEU A 150 -4.23 -8.58 -8.59
C LEU A 150 -3.41 -9.54 -9.45
N ALA A 151 -2.90 -9.03 -10.57
CA ALA A 151 -1.99 -9.78 -11.43
C ALA A 151 -0.66 -10.09 -10.71
N PHE A 152 -0.23 -9.20 -9.81
CA PHE A 152 0.98 -9.36 -9.03
C PHE A 152 0.92 -8.50 -7.76
N PHE A 153 1.68 -8.89 -6.73
CA PHE A 153 2.10 -7.95 -5.71
C PHE A 153 3.52 -8.25 -5.22
N GLY A 154 4.30 -7.20 -4.96
CA GLY A 154 5.64 -7.29 -4.40
C GLY A 154 5.68 -6.86 -2.93
N LEU A 155 6.81 -7.14 -2.30
CA LEU A 155 7.11 -6.71 -0.93
C LEU A 155 8.35 -5.81 -0.94
N THR A 156 8.25 -4.67 -0.26
CA THR A 156 9.32 -3.67 -0.23
C THR A 156 10.60 -4.22 0.42
N GLU A 157 10.46 -5.17 1.35
CA GLU A 157 11.54 -5.87 2.03
C GLU A 157 12.27 -6.89 1.14
N TYR A 158 11.66 -7.28 0.01
CA TYR A 158 12.12 -8.36 -0.86
C TYR A 158 12.08 -7.92 -2.32
N GLN A 159 12.77 -6.82 -2.66
CA GLN A 159 12.73 -6.19 -3.98
C GLN A 159 13.26 -7.12 -5.07
N PHE A 160 14.42 -7.76 -4.85
CA PHE A 160 14.98 -8.73 -5.79
C PHE A 160 14.03 -9.91 -6.06
N TYR A 161 13.47 -10.51 -5.00
CA TYR A 161 12.50 -11.61 -5.17
C TYR A 161 11.20 -11.15 -5.83
N SER A 162 10.74 -9.95 -5.50
CA SER A 162 9.56 -9.34 -6.13
C SER A 162 9.79 -9.11 -7.62
N GLN A 163 11.01 -8.68 -8.01
CA GLN A 163 11.41 -8.56 -9.41
C GLN A 163 11.34 -9.91 -10.13
N LYS A 164 11.99 -10.95 -9.59
CA LYS A 164 12.01 -12.27 -10.24
C LYS A 164 10.61 -12.86 -10.39
N LEU A 165 9.76 -12.71 -9.37
CA LEU A 165 8.36 -13.13 -9.46
C LEU A 165 7.57 -12.32 -10.51
N PHE A 166 7.79 -11.02 -10.59
CA PHE A 166 7.18 -10.17 -11.62
C PHE A 166 7.59 -10.62 -13.03
N GLU A 167 8.90 -10.82 -13.27
CA GLU A 167 9.44 -11.28 -14.55
C GLU A 167 8.89 -12.65 -14.95
N GLU A 168 8.69 -13.56 -13.98
CA GLU A 168 8.10 -14.88 -14.21
C GLU A 168 6.61 -14.79 -14.58
N ILE A 169 5.81 -14.00 -13.84
CA ILE A 169 4.37 -13.82 -14.09
C ILE A 169 4.11 -13.21 -15.47
N PHE A 170 4.96 -12.27 -15.90
CA PHE A 170 4.82 -11.61 -17.19
C PHE A 170 5.69 -12.24 -18.28
N GLU A 171 6.04 -13.53 -18.11
CA GLU A 171 6.70 -14.40 -19.10
C GLU A 171 7.97 -13.78 -19.73
N LYS A 172 8.71 -12.97 -18.96
CA LYS A 172 9.85 -12.17 -19.46
C LYS A 172 9.54 -11.24 -20.64
N LYS A 173 8.27 -11.02 -20.98
CA LYS A 173 7.86 -9.93 -21.88
C LYS A 173 8.14 -8.57 -21.25
N LEU A 174 8.17 -8.53 -19.92
CA LEU A 174 8.56 -7.40 -19.11
C LEU A 174 9.71 -7.86 -18.20
N TYR A 175 10.87 -7.29 -18.40
CA TYR A 175 12.06 -7.57 -17.60
C TYR A 175 12.77 -6.30 -17.20
N PHE A 176 13.45 -6.35 -16.07
CA PHE A 176 14.27 -5.25 -15.61
C PHE A 176 15.63 -5.33 -16.29
N ILE A 177 16.13 -4.19 -16.77
CA ILE A 177 17.48 -4.09 -17.35
C ILE A 177 18.53 -4.35 -16.26
N THR A 178 18.23 -3.91 -15.03
CA THR A 178 19.10 -4.05 -13.87
C THR A 178 18.34 -4.68 -12.71
N ASP A 179 19.02 -5.54 -11.97
CA ASP A 179 18.43 -6.17 -10.80
C ASP A 179 18.18 -5.16 -9.68
N LEU A 180 17.00 -5.23 -9.08
CA LEU A 180 16.63 -4.44 -7.92
C LEU A 180 17.45 -4.88 -6.71
N GLN A 181 18.04 -3.90 -6.02
CA GLN A 181 18.77 -4.14 -4.78
C GLN A 181 17.88 -3.86 -3.57
N ASN A 182 17.95 -4.74 -2.58
CA ASN A 182 17.29 -4.50 -1.31
C ASN A 182 17.96 -3.34 -0.57
N ASN A 183 17.30 -2.18 -0.53
CA ASN A 183 17.74 -1.07 0.31
C ASN A 183 17.06 -1.14 1.69
N ASN A 184 17.82 -1.53 2.70
CA ASN A 184 17.39 -1.59 4.10
C ASN A 184 17.67 -0.29 4.88
N HIS A 185 18.13 0.77 4.20
CA HIS A 185 18.32 2.09 4.78
C HIS A 185 17.13 2.98 4.42
N SER A 186 16.12 2.99 5.28
CA SER A 186 15.00 3.93 5.19
C SER A 186 14.86 4.79 6.45
N PHE A 187 14.11 5.90 6.35
CA PHE A 187 13.77 6.72 7.51
C PHE A 187 13.12 5.93 8.66
N ALA A 188 12.40 4.85 8.33
CA ALA A 188 11.84 3.98 9.34
C ALA A 188 12.92 3.09 9.98
N ASP A 189 13.89 2.61 9.20
CA ASP A 189 15.00 1.81 9.73
C ASP A 189 15.89 2.65 10.64
N SER A 190 16.21 3.89 10.24
CA SER A 190 16.93 4.84 11.11
C SER A 190 16.17 5.08 12.42
N PHE A 191 14.87 5.32 12.35
CA PHE A 191 14.04 5.49 13.54
C PHE A 191 14.07 4.26 14.46
N PHE A 192 13.97 3.05 13.91
CA PHE A 192 14.01 1.84 14.74
C PHE A 192 15.39 1.57 15.31
N ASN A 193 16.47 1.94 14.60
CA ASN A 193 17.82 1.82 15.14
C ASN A 193 18.01 2.73 16.35
N GLU A 194 17.69 4.02 16.23
CA GLU A 194 17.71 5.00 17.35
C GLU A 194 16.78 4.56 18.50
N PHE A 195 15.56 4.13 18.16
CA PHE A 195 14.60 3.69 19.15
C PHE A 195 15.08 2.46 19.95
N ASN A 196 15.81 1.56 19.29
CA ASN A 196 16.35 0.36 19.92
C ASN A 196 17.58 0.66 20.79
N THR A 197 18.31 1.74 20.52
CA THR A 197 19.46 2.17 21.34
C THR A 197 19.04 2.96 22.58
N ASP A 198 18.00 3.78 22.46
CA ASP A 198 17.72 4.83 23.45
C ASP A 198 16.69 4.44 24.52
N LYS A 199 15.95 3.33 24.34
CA LYS A 199 14.85 2.93 25.24
C LYS A 199 15.10 1.61 25.95
N THR A 200 14.50 1.45 27.12
CA THR A 200 14.52 0.18 27.83
C THR A 200 13.71 -0.89 27.09
N LYS A 201 14.11 -2.18 27.20
CA LYS A 201 13.36 -3.31 26.60
C LYS A 201 11.86 -3.31 26.97
N LYS A 202 11.50 -2.83 28.17
CA LYS A 202 10.12 -2.76 28.65
C LYS A 202 9.30 -1.70 27.92
N GLU A 203 9.88 -0.53 27.70
CA GLU A 203 9.26 0.55 26.91
C GLU A 203 9.15 0.18 25.44
N GLN A 204 10.20 -0.42 24.88
CA GLN A 204 10.19 -0.96 23.54
C GLN A 204 9.02 -1.94 23.37
N ASN A 205 8.88 -2.92 24.27
CA ASN A 205 7.81 -3.91 24.21
C ASN A 205 6.41 -3.30 24.38
N SER A 206 6.23 -2.33 25.27
CA SER A 206 4.96 -1.61 25.43
C SER A 206 4.56 -0.88 24.15
N ILE A 207 5.54 -0.21 23.53
CA ILE A 207 5.36 0.56 22.31
C ILE A 207 5.14 -0.37 21.10
N TYR A 208 5.93 -1.43 20.95
CA TYR A 208 5.71 -2.48 19.95
C TYR A 208 4.35 -3.17 20.14
N LYS A 209 3.86 -3.35 21.36
CA LYS A 209 2.52 -3.89 21.64
C LYS A 209 1.41 -2.90 21.25
N LYS A 210 1.56 -1.61 21.57
CA LYS A 210 0.67 -0.53 21.12
C LYS A 210 0.61 -0.47 19.58
N TYR A 211 1.76 -0.63 18.92
CA TYR A 211 1.83 -0.70 17.46
C TYR A 211 1.25 -2.00 16.90
N ASN A 212 1.58 -3.17 17.46
CA ASN A 212 1.09 -4.48 17.03
C ASN A 212 -0.42 -4.63 17.17
N ASN A 213 -1.02 -4.01 18.18
CA ASN A 213 -2.48 -3.97 18.33
C ASN A 213 -3.16 -3.09 17.26
N LEU A 214 -2.46 -2.12 16.67
CA LEU A 214 -2.92 -1.39 15.48
C LEU A 214 -2.77 -2.22 14.19
N TYR A 215 -2.10 -3.38 14.24
CA TYR A 215 -1.74 -4.23 13.10
C TYR A 215 -2.53 -5.54 13.00
N TYR A 216 -3.84 -5.52 13.28
CA TYR A 216 -4.74 -6.65 12.96
C TYR A 216 -4.71 -7.06 11.47
N ILE A 217 -4.02 -6.28 10.63
CA ILE A 217 -3.91 -6.49 9.19
C ILE A 217 -2.44 -6.74 8.82
N ALA A 218 -1.83 -7.69 9.51
CA ALA A 218 -0.77 -8.47 8.88
C ALA A 218 -1.41 -9.28 7.73
N PHE A 219 -1.48 -8.68 6.54
CA PHE A 219 -1.93 -9.33 5.30
C PHE A 219 -1.29 -10.71 5.07
N ILE A 220 -0.11 -10.93 5.66
CA ILE A 220 0.78 -12.07 5.43
C ILE A 220 0.95 -12.94 6.68
N LYS A 221 0.60 -12.45 7.89
CA LYS A 221 0.57 -13.32 9.07
C LYS A 221 -0.84 -13.86 9.24
N GLY A 222 -1.09 -15.03 8.65
CA GLY A 222 -2.11 -15.94 9.19
C GLY A 222 -1.75 -16.33 10.64
N PRO A 223 -2.67 -16.99 11.37
CA PRO A 223 -2.51 -17.36 12.77
C PRO A 223 -1.41 -18.39 13.06
N GLU A 224 -0.63 -18.82 12.08
CA GLU A 224 0.37 -19.89 12.21
C GLU A 224 1.80 -19.37 11.99
N SER A 225 2.24 -18.40 12.80
CA SER A 225 3.67 -18.08 12.89
C SER A 225 4.40 -19.12 13.74
N SER A 226 4.41 -20.37 13.31
CA SER A 226 5.41 -21.37 13.69
C SER A 226 5.53 -22.39 12.56
N LYS A 227 6.75 -22.76 12.22
CA LYS A 227 7.16 -23.60 11.08
C LYS A 227 7.35 -22.83 9.77
N THR A 228 8.63 -22.62 9.49
CA THR A 228 9.28 -22.42 8.19
C THR A 228 8.53 -23.06 7.02
N HIS A 229 7.49 -22.39 6.53
CA HIS A 229 6.92 -22.74 5.23
C HIS A 229 7.82 -22.12 4.17
N LYS A 230 8.68 -22.97 3.57
CA LYS A 230 9.11 -22.78 2.19
C LYS A 230 7.85 -22.41 1.42
N ILE A 231 7.74 -21.15 0.99
CA ILE A 231 6.75 -20.73 0.01
C ILE A 231 7.14 -21.48 -1.27
N LYS A 232 6.68 -22.73 -1.40
CA LYS A 232 6.54 -23.36 -2.71
C LYS A 232 5.39 -22.60 -3.35
N CYS A 233 5.71 -21.50 -4.04
CA CYS A 233 4.88 -21.03 -5.13
C CYS A 233 4.75 -22.22 -6.08
N LYS A 234 3.65 -22.99 -5.96
CA LYS A 234 3.28 -23.93 -6.99
C LYS A 234 2.94 -23.08 -8.20
N SER A 235 3.87 -22.99 -9.15
CA SER A 235 3.69 -22.36 -10.46
C SER A 235 2.42 -22.85 -11.17
N SER A 236 1.90 -24.01 -10.79
CA SER A 236 0.70 -24.63 -11.36
C SER A 236 -0.65 -24.01 -10.96
N ALA A 237 -0.72 -23.09 -9.98
CA ALA A 237 -1.98 -22.45 -9.61
C ALA A 237 -2.30 -21.16 -10.41
N PHE A 238 -1.30 -20.57 -11.07
CA PHE A 238 -1.46 -19.38 -11.92
C PHE A 238 -1.48 -19.72 -13.42
N MET A 239 -1.14 -20.96 -13.79
CA MET A 239 -1.23 -21.46 -15.16
C MET A 239 -2.62 -22.03 -15.42
N LYS A 240 -3.55 -21.18 -15.81
CA LYS A 240 -4.63 -21.47 -16.78
C LYS A 240 -5.33 -20.15 -17.11
N PHE A 241 -4.73 -19.41 -18.04
CA PHE A 241 -5.51 -18.48 -18.87
C PHE A 241 -6.10 -19.34 -19.99
N ASN A 242 -7.40 -19.63 -19.89
CA ASN A 242 -8.21 -19.99 -21.07
C ASN A 242 -8.65 -18.70 -21.76
#